data_AF-A0A167QQ55-F1
#
_entry.id   AF-A0A167QQ55-F1
#
_cell.length_a   1.000
_cell.length_b   1.000
_cell.length_c   1.000
_cell.angle_alpha   90.00
_cell.angle_beta   90.00
_cell.angle_gamma   90.00
#
_symmetry.space_group_name_H-M   'P 1'
#
loop_
_entity.id
_entity.type
_entity.pdbx_description
1 polymer ?
#
loop_
_entity_poly.entity_id
_entity_poly.type
_entity_poly.pdbx_seq_one_letter_code
_entity_poly.pdbx_strand_id
1 'polypeptide(L)'
;MPPTLTANEGRVAPEPLRWTTMSAESVQPVTTSMMDSTSSQGALDATYQPPKVVVVEVAQSKLARTLGPVVIASAVMAPLLLLPYWATRAKLRQTMAKLARLESVPSTLTRLETQLIPGLRELRTTSADTSSALAETVRKLESENAALRKDLLALARELDKISVRVDTESELSKIRAAQPPQREVKLVSVQEDPRVPSQLLSEVGSSLGTIASFIEEVDIRNGQPRRVDSRGIQRMRAVALKLEQLNALPTSPTPPRIPLSI
;
A
#
# COMPACT_ATOMS: atom_id res chain seq x y z
N MET A 1 -42.79 -15.90 6.66
CA MET A 1 -42.00 -16.50 5.57
C MET A 1 -40.95 -15.48 5.11
N PRO A 2 -39.66 -15.68 5.39
CA PRO A 2 -38.62 -14.80 4.89
C PRO A 2 -38.02 -15.32 3.55
N PRO A 3 -37.61 -14.43 2.64
CA PRO A 3 -37.03 -14.84 1.36
C PRO A 3 -35.55 -15.21 1.51
N THR A 4 -35.21 -16.38 0.99
CA THR A 4 -33.87 -16.91 0.75
C THR A 4 -33.25 -16.19 -0.45
N LEU A 5 -32.26 -15.32 -0.20
CA LEU A 5 -31.40 -14.76 -1.25
C LEU A 5 -30.11 -15.58 -1.33
N THR A 6 -30.08 -16.52 -2.28
CA THR A 6 -28.88 -17.22 -2.73
C THR A 6 -28.20 -16.38 -3.81
N ALA A 7 -27.20 -15.58 -3.45
CA ALA A 7 -26.27 -14.99 -4.41
C ALA A 7 -24.97 -15.82 -4.39
N ASN A 8 -24.94 -16.80 -5.28
CA ASN A 8 -23.76 -17.62 -5.56
C ASN A 8 -22.92 -16.87 -6.62
N GLU A 9 -22.12 -15.91 -6.18
CA GLU A 9 -21.13 -15.26 -7.04
C GLU A 9 -19.94 -16.20 -7.24
N GLY A 10 -19.89 -16.81 -8.42
CA GLY A 10 -18.79 -17.63 -8.88
C GLY A 10 -17.50 -16.82 -8.97
N ARG A 11 -16.64 -16.98 -7.96
CA ARG A 11 -15.21 -16.67 -8.08
C ARG A 11 -14.57 -17.65 -9.05
N VAL A 12 -14.49 -17.25 -10.32
CA VAL A 12 -13.56 -17.84 -11.27
C VAL A 12 -12.15 -17.45 -10.81
N ALA A 13 -11.41 -18.40 -10.26
CA ALA A 13 -10.02 -18.21 -9.88
C ALA A 13 -9.18 -17.95 -11.16
N PRO A 14 -8.33 -16.91 -11.19
CA PRO A 14 -7.46 -16.66 -12.33
C PRO A 14 -6.43 -17.80 -12.46
N GLU A 15 -6.37 -18.40 -13.64
CA GLU A 15 -5.39 -19.42 -14.01
C GLU A 15 -3.97 -18.85 -13.82
N PRO A 16 -3.05 -19.59 -13.17
CA PRO A 16 -1.67 -19.15 -13.07
C PRO A 16 -0.99 -19.28 -14.43
N LEU A 17 -0.62 -18.14 -15.01
CA LEU A 17 0.23 -18.02 -16.20
C LEU A 17 1.49 -18.90 -16.04
N ARG A 18 1.51 -20.03 -16.74
CA ARG A 18 2.67 -20.90 -16.88
C ARG A 18 3.70 -20.20 -17.76
N TRP A 19 4.69 -19.57 -17.12
CA TRP A 19 5.89 -19.14 -17.82
C TRP A 19 6.70 -20.37 -18.20
N THR A 20 6.63 -20.77 -19.47
CA THR A 20 7.56 -21.72 -20.08
C THR A 20 8.96 -21.10 -20.05
N THR A 21 9.80 -21.64 -19.16
CA THR A 21 11.23 -21.36 -19.14
C THR A 21 11.84 -21.85 -20.45
N MET A 22 12.11 -20.94 -21.38
CA MET A 22 12.98 -21.26 -22.51
C MET A 22 14.39 -21.40 -21.96
N SER A 23 14.91 -22.62 -22.00
CA SER A 23 16.29 -22.95 -21.66
C SER A 23 17.23 -22.05 -22.44
N ALA A 24 17.94 -21.18 -21.74
CA ALA A 24 19.00 -20.36 -22.30
C ALA A 24 20.15 -21.28 -22.73
N GLU A 25 20.36 -21.30 -24.05
CA GLU A 25 21.42 -22.01 -24.73
C GLU A 25 22.77 -21.44 -24.29
N SER A 26 23.61 -22.30 -23.72
CA SER A 26 24.94 -21.98 -23.21
C SER A 26 25.87 -21.63 -24.37
N VAL A 27 26.03 -20.34 -24.64
CA VAL A 27 27.06 -19.82 -25.54
C VAL A 27 28.39 -19.85 -24.78
N GLN A 28 29.27 -20.75 -25.17
CA GLN A 28 30.63 -20.81 -24.63
C GLN A 28 31.47 -19.61 -25.09
N PRO A 29 32.33 -19.05 -24.22
CA PRO A 29 33.22 -17.96 -24.59
C PRO A 29 34.36 -18.45 -25.49
N VAL A 30 34.47 -17.82 -26.66
CA VAL A 30 35.61 -17.97 -27.57
C VAL A 30 36.84 -17.34 -26.91
N THR A 31 37.81 -18.18 -26.55
CA THR A 31 39.12 -17.73 -26.05
C THR A 31 39.93 -17.17 -27.21
N THR A 32 40.03 -15.83 -27.29
CA THR A 32 40.91 -15.15 -28.23
C THR A 32 42.36 -15.32 -27.79
N SER A 33 43.04 -16.23 -28.47
CA SER A 33 44.48 -16.50 -28.38
C SER A 33 45.30 -15.22 -28.57
N MET A 34 46.09 -14.85 -27.55
CA MET A 34 47.20 -13.89 -27.68
C MET A 34 48.20 -14.44 -28.71
N MET A 35 48.46 -13.67 -29.76
CA MET A 35 49.61 -13.87 -30.63
C MET A 35 50.66 -12.82 -30.26
N ASP A 36 51.66 -13.26 -29.50
CA ASP A 36 52.95 -12.59 -29.38
C ASP A 36 53.61 -12.59 -30.77
N SER A 37 53.92 -11.39 -31.27
CA SER A 37 54.76 -11.20 -32.45
C SER A 37 55.99 -10.42 -32.03
N THR A 38 56.97 -11.14 -31.50
CA THR A 38 58.37 -10.71 -31.46
C THR A 38 58.93 -10.81 -32.89
N SER A 39 59.10 -9.67 -33.57
CA SER A 39 59.90 -9.62 -34.79
C SER A 39 61.17 -8.80 -34.57
N SER A 40 62.21 -9.53 -34.21
CA SER A 40 63.62 -9.24 -34.49
C SER A 40 63.89 -9.05 -35.98
N GLN A 41 64.85 -8.16 -36.33
CA GLN A 41 65.71 -8.11 -37.53
C GLN A 41 65.85 -6.64 -37.98
N GLY A 42 67.00 -6.07 -38.26
CA GLY A 42 68.37 -6.56 -38.32
C GLY A 42 69.20 -5.39 -38.82
N ALA A 43 70.25 -5.04 -38.09
CA ALA A 43 71.22 -4.05 -38.51
C ALA A 43 72.03 -4.63 -39.68
N LEU A 44 71.92 -4.02 -40.85
CA LEU A 44 72.85 -4.24 -41.96
C LEU A 44 73.48 -2.90 -42.33
N ASP A 45 74.70 -2.77 -41.84
CA ASP A 45 75.75 -1.87 -42.29
C ASP A 45 76.01 -2.17 -43.78
N ALA A 46 75.59 -1.27 -44.66
CA ALA A 46 75.88 -1.34 -46.08
C ALA A 46 76.68 -0.08 -46.45
N THR A 47 77.96 -0.30 -46.71
CA THR A 47 78.95 0.70 -47.13
C THR A 47 78.47 1.41 -48.39
N TYR A 48 78.18 2.71 -48.26
CA TYR A 48 77.74 3.58 -49.34
C TYR A 48 78.88 3.81 -50.34
N GLN A 49 78.85 3.11 -51.48
CA GLN A 49 79.64 3.47 -52.67
C GLN A 49 78.88 4.56 -53.46
N PRO A 50 79.47 5.74 -53.70
CA PRO A 50 78.84 6.74 -54.53
C PRO A 50 78.85 6.29 -56.01
N PRO A 51 77.69 6.17 -56.67
CA PRO A 51 77.65 5.90 -58.09
C PRO A 51 78.16 7.11 -58.88
N LYS A 52 79.11 6.83 -59.77
CA LYS A 52 79.72 7.70 -60.76
C LYS A 52 78.64 8.44 -61.55
N VAL A 53 78.60 9.77 -61.41
CA VAL A 53 77.70 10.67 -62.13
C VAL A 53 78.07 10.65 -63.61
N VAL A 54 77.35 9.85 -64.40
CA VAL A 54 77.35 9.97 -65.86
C VAL A 54 76.38 11.09 -66.19
N VAL A 55 76.92 12.18 -66.71
CA VAL A 55 76.20 13.36 -67.21
C VAL A 55 75.32 12.93 -68.39
N VAL A 56 74.06 12.58 -68.10
CA VAL A 56 72.99 12.38 -69.10
C VAL A 56 72.17 13.67 -69.18
N GLU A 57 72.83 14.80 -69.46
CA GLU A 57 72.15 16.12 -69.50
C GLU A 57 71.27 16.29 -70.74
N VAL A 58 71.46 15.51 -71.81
CA VAL A 58 70.81 15.79 -73.10
C VAL A 58 69.51 15.00 -73.30
N ALA A 59 69.29 13.88 -72.60
CA ALA A 59 68.04 13.12 -72.68
C ALA A 59 66.95 13.58 -71.69
N GLN A 60 67.33 14.31 -70.64
CA GLN A 60 66.39 14.78 -69.60
C GLN A 60 65.43 15.87 -70.12
N SER A 61 65.85 16.68 -71.10
CA SER A 61 65.03 17.79 -71.61
C SER A 61 63.80 17.34 -72.43
N LYS A 62 63.92 16.23 -73.17
CA LYS A 62 62.78 15.65 -73.90
C LYS A 62 61.87 14.83 -72.98
N LEU A 63 62.46 14.10 -72.04
CA LEU A 63 61.73 13.31 -71.05
C LEU A 63 60.92 14.20 -70.11
N ALA A 64 61.47 15.34 -69.68
CA ALA A 64 60.78 16.31 -68.83
C ALA A 64 59.57 16.96 -69.53
N ARG A 65 59.60 17.16 -70.86
CA ARG A 65 58.47 17.74 -71.60
C ARG A 65 57.28 16.81 -71.73
N THR A 66 57.50 15.49 -71.81
CA THR A 66 56.41 14.50 -71.90
C THR A 66 55.96 13.98 -70.54
N LEU A 67 56.86 13.84 -69.58
CA LEU A 67 56.51 13.39 -68.22
C LEU A 67 56.03 14.51 -67.31
N GLY A 68 56.39 15.77 -67.56
CA GLY A 68 55.93 16.90 -66.76
C GLY A 68 54.41 16.93 -66.58
N PRO A 69 53.61 16.88 -67.67
CA PRO A 69 52.16 16.83 -67.57
C PRO A 69 51.63 15.58 -66.85
N VAL A 70 52.28 14.41 -67.02
CA VAL A 70 51.88 13.15 -66.38
C VAL A 70 52.14 13.20 -64.87
N VAL A 71 53.28 13.74 -64.45
CA VAL A 71 53.64 13.93 -63.05
C VAL A 71 52.68 14.91 -62.40
N ILE A 72 52.40 16.06 -63.05
CA ILE A 72 51.43 17.04 -62.55
C ILE A 72 50.02 16.43 -62.46
N ALA A 73 49.57 15.72 -63.50
CA ALA A 73 48.27 15.05 -63.49
C ALA A 73 48.19 13.98 -62.39
N SER A 74 49.25 13.19 -62.17
CA SER A 74 49.30 12.20 -61.10
C SER A 74 49.31 12.84 -59.70
N ALA A 75 50.02 13.96 -59.54
CA ALA A 75 50.08 14.70 -58.29
C ALA A 75 48.73 15.33 -57.91
N VAL A 76 47.91 15.70 -58.91
CA VAL A 76 46.54 16.21 -58.68
C VAL A 76 45.53 15.07 -58.51
N MET A 77 45.64 14.00 -59.29
CA MET A 77 44.69 12.87 -59.24
C MET A 77 44.88 11.98 -58.01
N ALA A 78 46.11 11.78 -57.53
CA ALA A 78 46.39 10.96 -56.36
C ALA A 78 45.62 11.41 -55.10
N PRO A 79 45.62 12.70 -54.68
CA PRO A 79 44.83 13.13 -53.52
C PRO A 79 43.31 13.05 -53.78
N LEU A 80 42.85 13.30 -55.01
CA LEU A 80 41.44 13.14 -55.38
C LEU A 80 40.96 11.69 -55.24
N LEU A 81 41.83 10.72 -55.60
CA LEU A 81 41.56 9.30 -55.41
C LEU A 81 41.73 8.85 -53.95
N LEU A 82 42.58 9.51 -53.15
CA LEU A 82 42.76 9.19 -51.74
C LEU A 82 41.67 9.75 -50.81
N LEU A 83 41.07 10.89 -51.13
CA LEU A 83 40.01 11.51 -50.33
C LEU A 83 38.85 10.55 -49.96
N PRO A 84 38.24 9.79 -50.90
CA PRO A 84 37.18 8.85 -50.54
C PRO A 84 37.69 7.72 -49.64
N TYR A 85 38.93 7.27 -49.82
CA TYR A 85 39.56 6.25 -48.96
C TYR A 85 39.77 6.76 -47.53
N TRP A 86 40.22 8.01 -47.36
CA TRP A 86 40.35 8.61 -46.03
C TRP A 86 38.99 8.82 -45.36
N ALA A 87 37.98 9.25 -46.11
CA ALA A 87 36.61 9.41 -45.59
C ALA A 87 36.00 8.08 -45.12
N THR A 88 36.17 6.99 -45.89
CA THR A 88 35.69 5.66 -45.48
C THR A 88 36.46 5.13 -44.28
N ARG A 89 37.79 5.31 -44.22
CA ARG A 89 38.60 4.91 -43.07
C ARG A 89 38.25 5.67 -41.80
N ALA A 90 37.95 6.97 -41.90
CA ALA A 90 37.47 7.78 -40.79
C ALA A 90 36.10 7.30 -40.29
N LYS A 91 35.16 7.02 -41.20
CA LYS A 91 33.85 6.43 -40.85
C LYS A 91 34.00 5.07 -40.18
N LEU A 92 34.88 4.20 -40.67
CA LEU A 92 35.11 2.87 -40.11
C LEU A 92 35.67 2.94 -38.69
N ARG A 93 36.56 3.89 -38.41
CA ARG A 93 37.03 4.16 -37.03
C ARG A 93 35.89 4.64 -36.13
N GLN A 94 35.01 5.50 -36.63
CA GLN A 94 33.85 5.95 -35.86
C GLN A 94 32.86 4.80 -35.58
N THR A 95 32.61 3.91 -36.53
CA THR A 95 31.74 2.75 -36.30
C THR A 95 32.37 1.75 -35.34
N MET A 96 33.68 1.50 -35.45
CA MET A 96 34.41 0.65 -34.51
C MET A 96 34.40 1.24 -33.09
N ALA A 97 34.57 2.55 -32.93
CA ALA A 97 34.45 3.22 -31.64
C ALA A 97 33.03 3.14 -31.06
N LYS A 98 31.99 3.17 -31.91
CA LYS A 98 30.60 2.96 -31.48
C LYS A 98 30.33 1.50 -31.10
N LEU A 99 30.87 0.54 -31.84
CA LEU A 99 30.77 -0.90 -31.53
C LEU A 99 31.47 -1.23 -30.21
N ALA A 100 32.65 -0.67 -29.95
CA ALA A 100 33.34 -0.83 -28.67
C ALA A 100 32.54 -0.27 -27.49
N ARG A 101 31.75 0.79 -27.70
CA ARG A 101 30.80 1.30 -26.68
C ARG A 101 29.57 0.41 -26.49
N LEU A 102 29.19 -0.36 -27.51
CA LEU A 102 28.10 -1.34 -27.41
C LEU A 102 28.56 -2.64 -26.75
N GLU A 103 29.84 -2.98 -26.86
CA GLU A 103 30.44 -4.15 -26.21
C GLU A 103 30.46 -4.04 -24.67
N SER A 104 30.37 -2.83 -24.11
CA SER A 104 30.17 -2.64 -22.66
C SER A 104 28.71 -2.70 -22.20
N VAL A 105 27.74 -2.72 -23.12
CA VAL A 105 26.31 -2.90 -22.78
C VAL A 105 25.96 -4.32 -22.29
N PRO A 106 26.48 -5.44 -22.83
CA PRO A 106 26.19 -6.76 -22.28
C PRO A 106 26.74 -6.95 -20.86
N SER A 107 27.84 -6.29 -20.50
CA SER A 107 28.38 -6.37 -19.13
C SER A 107 27.54 -5.58 -18.12
N THR A 108 26.94 -4.46 -18.51
CA THR A 108 25.98 -3.75 -17.65
C THR A 108 24.66 -4.50 -17.55
N LEU A 109 24.20 -5.14 -18.63
CA LEU A 109 22.97 -5.92 -18.64
C LEU A 109 23.06 -7.17 -17.75
N THR A 110 24.17 -7.92 -17.85
CA THR A 110 24.43 -9.08 -16.95
C THR A 110 24.60 -8.64 -15.49
N ARG A 111 25.20 -7.47 -15.24
CA ARG A 111 25.27 -6.90 -13.88
C ARG A 111 23.90 -6.52 -13.33
N LEU A 112 23.03 -5.95 -14.15
CA LEU A 112 21.66 -5.64 -13.73
C LEU A 112 20.84 -6.92 -13.49
N GLU A 113 20.99 -7.93 -14.34
CA GLU A 113 20.33 -9.22 -14.18
C GLU A 113 20.73 -9.90 -12.86
N THR A 114 22.04 -9.94 -12.58
CA THR A 114 22.56 -10.49 -11.31
C THR A 114 22.14 -9.69 -10.08
N GLN A 115 21.82 -8.40 -10.21
CA GLN A 115 21.27 -7.57 -9.12
C GLN A 115 19.75 -7.70 -8.97
N LEU A 116 19.01 -7.91 -10.07
CA LEU A 116 17.54 -8.00 -10.06
C LEU A 116 17.03 -9.37 -9.58
N ILE A 117 17.70 -10.46 -9.96
CA ILE A 117 17.31 -11.82 -9.54
C ILE A 117 17.20 -11.97 -8.01
N PRO A 118 18.19 -11.57 -7.18
CA PRO A 118 18.08 -11.68 -5.74
C PRO A 118 16.98 -10.78 -5.17
N GLY A 119 16.81 -9.56 -5.70
CA GLY A 119 15.75 -8.65 -5.28
C GLY A 119 14.35 -9.21 -5.55
N LEU A 120 14.14 -9.82 -6.73
CA LEU A 120 12.87 -10.49 -7.06
C LEU A 120 12.62 -11.72 -6.18
N ARG A 121 13.69 -12.46 -5.80
CA ARG A 121 13.58 -13.60 -4.90
C ARG A 121 13.19 -13.16 -3.49
N GLU A 122 13.80 -12.10 -2.97
CA GLU A 122 13.48 -11.52 -1.67
C GLU A 122 12.05 -10.95 -1.63
N LEU A 123 11.63 -10.26 -2.69
CA LEU A 123 10.25 -9.81 -2.84
C LEU A 123 9.26 -10.99 -2.87
N ARG A 124 9.64 -12.11 -3.50
CA ARG A 124 8.79 -13.29 -3.54
C ARG A 124 8.69 -13.99 -2.18
N THR A 125 9.78 -14.09 -1.43
CA THR A 125 9.75 -14.70 -0.08
C THR A 125 8.99 -13.82 0.90
N THR A 126 9.26 -12.51 0.91
CA THR A 126 8.51 -11.55 1.75
C THR A 126 7.02 -11.50 1.39
N SER A 127 6.68 -11.59 0.10
CA SER A 127 5.29 -11.71 -0.34
C SER A 127 4.65 -13.03 0.12
N ALA A 128 5.39 -14.14 0.10
CA ALA A 128 4.89 -15.42 0.58
C ALA A 128 4.64 -15.39 2.11
N ASP A 129 5.59 -14.85 2.87
CA ASP A 129 5.50 -14.76 4.34
C ASP A 129 4.37 -13.82 4.80
N THR A 130 4.19 -12.69 4.10
CA THR A 130 3.05 -11.78 4.36
C THR A 130 1.72 -12.43 4.00
N SER A 131 1.67 -13.18 2.89
CA SER A 131 0.46 -13.91 2.51
C SER A 131 0.08 -15.02 3.49
N SER A 132 1.06 -15.74 4.06
CA SER A 132 0.80 -16.75 5.08
C SER A 132 0.36 -16.14 6.40
N ALA A 133 0.98 -15.03 6.84
CA ALA A 133 0.56 -14.31 8.04
C ALA A 133 -0.87 -13.76 7.89
N LEU A 134 -1.23 -13.23 6.71
CA LEU A 134 -2.60 -12.81 6.42
C LEU A 134 -3.57 -14.00 6.43
N ALA A 135 -3.19 -15.15 5.86
CA ALA A 135 -4.03 -16.36 5.91
C ALA A 135 -4.28 -16.85 7.35
N GLU A 136 -3.28 -16.75 8.24
CA GLU A 136 -3.43 -17.11 9.66
C GLU A 136 -4.37 -16.15 10.40
N THR A 137 -4.23 -14.84 10.18
CA THR A 137 -5.12 -13.84 10.80
C THR A 137 -6.57 -14.00 10.33
N VAL A 138 -6.80 -14.29 9.04
CA VAL A 138 -8.14 -14.57 8.51
C VAL A 138 -8.72 -15.82 9.18
N ARG A 139 -7.97 -16.92 9.28
CA ARG A 139 -8.43 -18.14 9.97
C ARG A 139 -8.77 -17.88 11.44
N LYS A 140 -7.98 -17.06 12.14
CA LYS A 140 -8.27 -16.67 13.53
C LYS A 140 -9.58 -15.91 13.62
N LEU A 141 -9.78 -14.89 12.80
CA LEU A 141 -11.02 -14.11 12.76
C LEU A 141 -12.24 -14.94 12.37
N GLU A 142 -12.08 -15.93 11.48
CA GLU A 142 -13.14 -16.88 11.14
C GLU A 142 -13.52 -17.75 12.34
N SER A 143 -12.53 -18.23 13.09
CA SER A 143 -12.77 -19.03 14.31
C SER A 143 -13.45 -18.22 15.41
N GLU A 144 -13.06 -16.96 15.59
CA GLU A 144 -13.68 -16.03 16.55
C GLU A 144 -15.12 -15.68 16.14
N ASN A 145 -15.37 -15.41 14.86
CA ASN A 145 -16.73 -15.20 14.34
C ASN A 145 -17.61 -16.44 14.54
N ALA A 146 -17.06 -17.64 14.35
CA ALA A 146 -17.79 -18.87 14.58
C ALA A 146 -18.14 -19.06 16.07
N ALA A 147 -17.24 -18.66 16.99
CA ALA A 147 -17.50 -18.67 18.42
C ALA A 147 -18.59 -17.66 18.81
N LEU A 148 -18.46 -16.40 18.36
CA LEU A 148 -19.45 -15.34 18.62
C LEU A 148 -20.85 -15.70 18.10
N ARG A 149 -20.94 -16.37 16.94
CA ARG A 149 -22.22 -16.87 16.42
C ARG A 149 -22.84 -17.92 17.33
N LYS A 150 -22.05 -18.80 17.94
CA LYS A 150 -22.55 -19.79 18.92
C LYS A 150 -23.05 -19.09 20.19
N ASP A 151 -22.33 -18.09 20.67
CA ASP A 151 -22.71 -17.32 21.85
C ASP A 151 -24.01 -16.54 21.62
N LEU A 152 -24.16 -15.90 20.45
CA LEU A 152 -25.42 -15.24 20.06
C LEU A 152 -26.59 -16.22 19.99
N LEU A 153 -26.38 -17.43 19.47
CA LEU A 153 -27.42 -18.47 19.47
C LEU A 153 -27.75 -18.96 20.89
N ALA A 154 -26.76 -19.03 21.79
CA ALA A 154 -26.98 -19.38 23.19
C ALA A 154 -27.81 -18.29 23.90
N LEU A 155 -27.44 -17.02 23.73
CA LEU A 155 -28.16 -15.87 24.27
C LEU A 155 -29.58 -15.77 23.72
N ALA A 156 -29.79 -16.04 22.43
CA ALA A 156 -31.12 -16.07 21.83
C ALA A 156 -32.02 -17.11 22.53
N ARG A 157 -31.49 -18.30 22.82
CA ARG A 157 -32.23 -19.34 23.57
C ARG A 157 -32.50 -18.94 25.01
N GLU A 158 -31.61 -18.19 25.65
CA GLU A 158 -31.85 -17.66 27.00
C GLU A 158 -32.92 -16.57 26.99
N LEU A 159 -32.91 -15.69 26.00
CA LEU A 159 -33.94 -14.69 25.79
C LEU A 159 -35.31 -15.34 25.57
N ASP A 160 -35.39 -16.39 24.76
CA ASP A 160 -36.63 -17.15 24.56
C ASP A 160 -37.14 -17.75 25.88
N LYS A 161 -36.25 -18.31 26.71
CA LYS A 161 -36.64 -18.84 28.04
C LYS A 161 -37.16 -17.73 28.96
N ILE A 162 -36.57 -16.55 28.93
CA ILE A 162 -37.01 -15.39 29.73
C ILE A 162 -38.35 -14.89 29.20
N SER A 163 -38.52 -14.78 27.88
CA SER A 163 -39.79 -14.37 27.27
C SER A 163 -40.94 -15.28 27.72
N VAL A 164 -40.74 -16.60 27.69
CA VAL A 164 -41.75 -17.56 28.18
C VAL A 164 -42.05 -17.33 29.66
N ARG A 165 -41.04 -17.08 30.50
CA ARG A 165 -41.26 -16.79 31.93
C ARG A 165 -42.09 -15.51 32.13
N VAL A 166 -41.76 -14.45 31.41
CA VAL A 166 -42.49 -13.17 31.47
C VAL A 166 -43.94 -13.36 31.02
N ASP A 167 -44.18 -14.11 29.94
CA ASP A 167 -45.53 -14.42 29.48
C ASP A 167 -46.31 -15.20 30.56
N THR A 168 -45.70 -16.21 31.18
CA THR A 168 -46.35 -16.96 32.28
C THR A 168 -46.62 -16.09 33.51
N GLU A 169 -45.70 -15.21 33.90
CA GLU A 169 -45.91 -14.27 35.01
C GLU A 169 -47.00 -13.25 34.69
N SER A 170 -47.09 -12.81 33.43
CA SER A 170 -48.15 -11.93 32.98
C SER A 170 -49.53 -12.61 33.08
N GLU A 171 -49.65 -13.88 32.69
CA GLU A 171 -50.88 -14.65 32.84
C GLU A 171 -51.24 -14.87 34.33
N LEU A 172 -50.26 -15.19 35.18
CA LEU A 172 -50.46 -15.27 36.63
C LEU A 172 -50.92 -13.94 37.23
N SER A 173 -50.40 -12.81 36.72
CA SER A 173 -50.83 -11.49 37.15
C SER A 173 -52.27 -11.18 36.74
N LYS A 174 -52.70 -11.61 35.55
CA LYS A 174 -54.10 -11.50 35.09
C LYS A 174 -55.03 -12.36 35.94
N ILE A 175 -54.64 -13.59 36.28
CA ILE A 175 -55.41 -14.46 37.18
C ILE A 175 -55.52 -13.85 38.57
N ARG A 176 -54.43 -13.29 39.11
CA ARG A 176 -54.43 -12.58 40.41
C ARG A 176 -55.32 -11.34 40.38
N ALA A 177 -55.34 -10.60 39.28
CA ALA A 177 -56.21 -9.43 39.10
C ALA A 177 -57.70 -9.81 38.93
N ALA A 178 -57.99 -10.97 38.33
CA ALA A 178 -59.35 -11.48 38.16
C ALA A 178 -59.92 -12.11 39.45
N GLN A 179 -59.09 -12.40 40.45
CA GLN A 179 -59.54 -12.89 41.74
C GLN A 179 -60.21 -11.73 42.51
N PRO A 180 -61.49 -11.86 42.92
CA PRO A 180 -62.18 -10.78 43.63
C PRO A 180 -61.42 -10.47 44.92
N PRO A 181 -61.16 -9.19 45.23
CA PRO A 181 -60.32 -8.78 46.34
C PRO A 181 -60.93 -9.31 47.63
N GLN A 182 -60.32 -10.32 48.23
CA GLN A 182 -60.64 -10.71 49.58
C GLN A 182 -60.24 -9.54 50.49
N ARG A 183 -61.27 -8.88 51.01
CA ARG A 183 -61.20 -7.78 51.96
C ARG A 183 -60.42 -8.20 53.20
N GLU A 184 -59.14 -7.87 53.26
CA GLU A 184 -58.48 -7.53 54.53
C GLU A 184 -57.72 -6.21 54.37
N VAL A 185 -58.49 -5.17 54.67
CA VAL A 185 -58.11 -3.94 55.38
C VAL A 185 -56.63 -3.88 55.81
N LYS A 186 -55.81 -3.17 55.04
CA LYS A 186 -54.92 -2.16 55.63
C LYS A 186 -54.66 -1.07 54.60
N LEU A 187 -55.41 0.01 54.78
CA LEU A 187 -55.14 1.33 54.22
C LEU A 187 -53.75 1.78 54.68
N VAL A 188 -52.70 1.32 53.98
CA VAL A 188 -51.45 2.04 53.94
C VAL A 188 -51.65 3.08 52.87
N SER A 189 -52.12 4.25 53.30
CA SER A 189 -52.03 5.48 52.53
C SER A 189 -50.61 5.58 52.00
N VAL A 190 -50.44 5.33 50.71
CA VAL A 190 -49.26 5.70 49.96
C VAL A 190 -49.22 7.21 50.03
N GLN A 191 -48.50 7.68 51.04
CA GLN A 191 -48.12 9.06 51.22
C GLN A 191 -47.22 9.34 50.02
N GLU A 192 -47.75 10.05 49.03
CA GLU A 192 -46.97 10.71 47.98
C GLU A 192 -45.99 11.62 48.72
N ASP A 193 -44.79 11.12 49.03
CA ASP A 193 -43.72 11.94 49.58
C ASP A 193 -43.32 12.96 48.49
N PRO A 194 -43.64 14.26 48.64
CA PRO A 194 -43.32 15.26 47.63
C PRO A 194 -41.86 15.74 47.75
N ARG A 195 -40.99 14.94 48.36
CA ARG A 195 -39.58 15.23 48.58
C ARG A 195 -38.72 14.16 47.95
N VAL A 196 -38.76 14.07 46.62
CA VAL A 196 -37.57 13.59 45.92
C VAL A 196 -36.47 14.59 46.29
N PRO A 197 -35.40 14.17 47.00
CA PRO A 197 -34.35 15.09 47.41
C PRO A 197 -33.74 15.71 46.15
N SER A 198 -33.66 17.04 46.11
CA SER A 198 -33.09 17.79 44.97
C SER A 198 -31.69 17.30 44.59
N GLN A 199 -30.97 16.73 45.55
CA GLN A 199 -29.68 16.04 45.35
C GLN A 199 -29.77 14.88 44.35
N LEU A 200 -30.78 14.00 44.42
CA LEU A 200 -30.95 12.90 43.47
C LEU A 200 -31.22 13.42 42.05
N LEU A 201 -31.98 14.50 41.91
CA LEU A 201 -32.23 15.11 40.60
C LEU A 201 -30.95 15.70 39.99
N SER A 202 -30.04 16.22 40.82
CA SER A 202 -28.74 16.74 40.38
C SER A 202 -27.79 15.63 39.92
N GLU A 203 -27.76 14.51 40.64
CA GLU A 203 -26.95 13.34 40.28
C GLU A 203 -27.46 12.70 38.98
N VAL A 204 -28.77 12.61 38.83
CA VAL A 204 -29.41 12.14 37.58
C VAL A 204 -29.10 13.10 36.42
N GLY A 205 -29.14 14.42 36.64
CA GLY A 205 -28.78 15.42 35.62
C GLY A 205 -27.32 15.26 35.15
N SER A 206 -26.37 15.16 36.09
CA SER A 206 -24.95 14.96 35.79
C SER A 206 -24.68 13.63 35.06
N SER A 207 -25.29 12.55 35.54
CA SER A 207 -25.19 11.22 34.92
C SER A 207 -25.75 11.21 33.50
N LEU A 208 -26.92 11.81 33.29
CA LEU A 208 -27.54 11.93 31.96
C LEU A 208 -26.68 12.73 30.99
N GLY A 209 -26.01 13.79 31.46
CA GLY A 209 -25.05 14.57 30.68
C GLY A 209 -23.85 13.74 30.21
N THR A 210 -23.31 12.90 31.10
CA THR A 210 -22.18 12.01 30.81
C THR A 210 -22.56 10.90 29.84
N ILE A 211 -23.74 10.30 30.00
CA ILE A 211 -24.27 9.31 29.04
C ILE A 211 -24.44 9.94 27.65
N ALA A 212 -24.96 11.17 27.58
CA ALA A 212 -25.10 11.89 26.32
C ALA A 212 -23.74 12.22 25.66
N SER A 213 -22.70 12.55 26.43
CA SER A 213 -21.35 12.74 25.86
C SER A 213 -20.72 11.43 25.39
N PHE A 214 -20.91 10.34 26.14
CA PHE A 214 -20.42 9.03 25.75
C PHE A 214 -21.06 8.53 24.44
N ILE A 215 -22.38 8.69 24.28
CA ILE A 215 -23.07 8.31 23.05
C ILE A 215 -22.53 9.12 21.86
N GLU A 216 -22.31 10.43 22.02
CA GLU A 216 -21.72 11.25 20.96
C GLU A 216 -20.29 10.81 20.61
N GLU A 217 -19.47 10.46 21.60
CA GLU A 217 -18.10 9.96 21.37
C GLU A 217 -18.10 8.62 20.62
N VAL A 218 -18.98 7.69 21.01
CA VAL A 218 -19.13 6.39 20.34
C VAL A 218 -19.60 6.56 18.89
N ASP A 219 -20.55 7.48 18.64
CA ASP A 219 -21.01 7.80 17.29
C ASP A 219 -19.88 8.36 16.41
N ILE A 220 -19.01 9.23 16.97
CA ILE A 220 -17.84 9.77 16.28
C ILE A 220 -16.84 8.66 15.94
N ARG A 221 -16.52 7.78 16.89
CA ARG A 221 -15.54 6.69 16.68
C ARG A 221 -16.02 5.67 15.65
N ASN A 222 -17.33 5.42 15.58
CA ASN A 222 -17.91 4.47 14.64
C ASN A 222 -18.09 5.02 13.22
N GLY A 223 -17.79 6.31 12.99
CA GLY A 223 -17.87 6.93 11.67
C GLY A 223 -19.27 6.91 11.07
N GLN A 224 -20.32 6.67 11.86
CA GLN A 224 -21.68 6.66 11.34
C GLN A 224 -22.08 8.10 11.01
N PRO A 225 -22.44 8.40 9.74
CA PRO A 225 -22.90 9.73 9.37
C PRO A 225 -24.18 10.02 10.14
N ARG A 226 -24.18 11.08 10.96
CA ARG A 226 -25.21 11.65 11.87
C ARG A 226 -26.69 11.50 11.43
N ARG A 227 -27.18 10.29 11.21
CA ARG A 227 -28.50 10.03 10.63
C ARG A 227 -29.50 9.46 11.64
N VAL A 228 -29.05 8.93 12.78
CA VAL A 228 -29.97 8.18 13.64
C VAL A 228 -30.66 9.05 14.70
N ASP A 229 -30.01 9.87 15.52
CA ASP A 229 -30.78 10.80 16.38
C ASP A 229 -29.94 11.90 17.06
N SER A 230 -29.29 12.77 16.29
CA SER A 230 -28.54 13.91 16.86
C SER A 230 -29.42 14.84 17.71
N ARG A 231 -30.74 14.87 17.44
CA ARG A 231 -31.74 15.59 18.22
C ARG A 231 -32.05 14.92 19.56
N GLY A 232 -32.02 13.59 19.63
CA GLY A 232 -32.14 12.85 20.89
C GLY A 232 -31.03 13.21 21.88
N ILE A 233 -29.78 13.19 21.44
CA ILE A 233 -28.61 13.53 22.26
C ILE A 233 -28.67 14.98 22.75
N GLN A 234 -29.02 15.92 21.88
CA GLN A 234 -29.20 17.33 22.26
C GLN A 234 -30.34 17.54 23.26
N ARG A 235 -31.45 16.78 23.14
CA ARG A 235 -32.54 16.81 24.12
C ARG A 235 -32.09 16.28 25.48
N MET A 236 -31.32 15.20 25.52
CA MET A 236 -30.77 14.68 26.78
C MET A 236 -29.85 15.70 27.45
N ARG A 237 -28.95 16.36 26.70
CA ARG A 237 -28.13 17.46 27.22
C ARG A 237 -28.97 18.63 27.74
N ALA A 238 -29.99 19.04 26.99
CA ALA A 238 -30.86 20.13 27.41
C ALA A 238 -31.65 19.79 28.68
N VAL A 239 -32.06 18.53 28.85
CA VAL A 239 -32.72 18.05 30.09
C VAL A 239 -31.74 18.00 31.25
N ALA A 240 -30.53 17.47 31.04
CA ALA A 240 -29.47 17.44 32.04
C ALA A 240 -29.16 18.85 32.58
N LEU A 241 -28.96 19.82 31.67
CA LEU A 241 -28.73 21.22 32.03
C LEU A 241 -29.91 21.84 32.77
N LYS A 242 -31.15 21.54 32.39
CA LYS A 242 -32.34 22.02 33.11
C LYS A 242 -32.42 21.45 34.53
N LEU A 243 -32.08 20.18 34.72
CA LEU A 243 -32.05 19.55 36.05
C LEU A 243 -30.95 20.15 36.94
N GLU A 244 -29.78 20.43 36.37
CA GLU A 244 -28.68 21.10 37.07
C GLU A 244 -29.06 22.54 37.45
N GLN A 245 -29.70 23.28 36.54
CA GLN A 245 -30.20 24.64 36.82
C GLN A 245 -31.26 24.66 37.92
N LEU A 246 -32.18 23.69 37.94
CA LEU A 246 -33.18 23.58 39.01
C LEU A 246 -32.55 23.32 40.39
N ASN A 247 -31.41 22.64 40.43
CA ASN A 247 -30.65 22.45 41.67
C ASN A 247 -29.80 23.68 42.05
N ALA A 248 -29.36 24.46 41.07
CA ALA A 248 -28.59 25.69 41.27
C ALA A 248 -29.44 26.89 41.73
N LEU A 249 -30.78 26.82 41.64
CA LEU A 249 -31.63 27.86 42.21
C LEU A 249 -31.43 27.91 43.73
N PRO A 250 -31.06 29.06 44.31
CA PRO A 250 -30.83 29.19 45.74
C PRO A 250 -32.11 28.82 46.48
N THR A 251 -32.07 27.73 47.25
CA THR A 251 -33.15 27.35 48.16
C THR A 251 -33.51 28.56 48.99
N SER A 252 -34.77 29.01 48.90
CA SER A 252 -35.23 30.24 49.54
C SER A 252 -34.77 30.27 51.00
N PRO A 253 -34.25 31.42 51.49
CA PRO A 253 -33.73 31.51 52.85
C PRO A 253 -34.81 31.03 53.82
N THR A 254 -34.49 29.98 54.59
CA THR A 254 -35.36 29.41 55.61
C THR A 254 -35.91 30.55 56.47
N PRO A 255 -37.25 30.72 56.58
CA PRO A 255 -37.80 31.81 57.36
C PRO A 255 -37.28 31.71 58.80
N PRO A 256 -36.90 32.83 59.43
CA PRO A 256 -36.39 32.82 60.80
C PRO A 256 -37.46 32.20 61.70
N ARG A 257 -37.10 31.11 62.38
CA ARG A 257 -37.95 30.51 63.41
C ARG A 257 -38.09 31.53 64.53
N ILE A 258 -39.22 32.23 64.58
CA ILE A 258 -39.58 33.08 65.71
C ILE A 258 -39.79 32.13 66.90
N PRO A 259 -38.95 32.19 67.96
CA PRO A 259 -39.21 31.40 69.15
C PRO A 259 -40.50 31.93 69.79
N LEU A 260 -41.52 31.08 69.85
CA LEU A 260 -42.70 31.33 70.66
C LEU A 260 -42.24 31.31 72.14
N SER A 261 -42.07 32.49 72.73
CA SER A 261 -41.93 32.64 74.17
C SER A 261 -43.29 32.37 74.81
N ILE A 262 -43.39 31.27 75.56
CA ILE A 262 -44.49 30.97 76.49
C ILE A 262 -44.14 31.58 77.84
#